data_AF-H8IAM4-F1
#
_entry.id   AF-H8IAM4-F1
#
_cell.length_a   1.000
_cell.length_b   1.000
_cell.length_c   1.000
_cell.angle_alpha   90.00
_cell.angle_beta   90.00
_cell.angle_gamma   90.00
#
_symmetry.space_group_name_H-M   'P 1'
#
loop_
_entity.id
_entity.type
_entity.pdbx_description
1 polymer ?
#
loop_
_entity_poly.entity_id
_entity_poly.type
_entity_poly.pdbx_seq_one_letter_code
_entity_poly.pdbx_strand_id
1 'polypeptide(L)'
;MTQVQSDVELIRLVVETEEFKNAESINEVSRVVRRILRKRLIDMHIDDSVDIETRERIVSRHLEWITLKILKDLDGIVILPSHFDEIEELESAWRRSGIKKQG
;
A
#
# COMPACT_ATOMS: atom_id res chain seq x y z
N MET A 1 0.09 -8.27 16.02
CA MET A 1 0.23 -8.71 14.62
C MET A 1 1.25 -7.80 13.96
N THR A 2 2.29 -8.34 13.35
CA THR A 2 3.27 -7.53 12.63
C THR A 2 2.59 -6.96 11.38
N GLN A 3 2.86 -5.70 11.03
CA GLN A 3 2.29 -5.00 9.87
C GLN A 3 2.38 -5.83 8.56
N VAL A 4 3.43 -6.65 8.43
CA VAL A 4 3.64 -7.59 7.31
C VAL A 4 2.50 -8.62 7.18
N GLN A 5 1.93 -9.12 8.29
CA GLN A 5 0.79 -10.04 8.23
C GLN A 5 -0.48 -9.34 7.74
N SER A 6 -0.67 -8.06 8.10
CA SER A 6 -1.81 -7.26 7.64
C SER A 6 -1.76 -7.02 6.13
N ASP A 7 -0.59 -6.70 5.58
CA ASP A 7 -0.46 -6.40 4.14
C ASP A 7 -0.76 -7.64 3.27
N VAL A 8 -0.31 -8.82 3.68
CA VAL A 8 -0.58 -10.08 2.95
C VAL A 8 -2.08 -10.38 2.92
N GLU A 9 -2.79 -10.14 4.03
CA GLU A 9 -4.25 -10.28 4.07
C GLU A 9 -4.95 -9.27 3.16
N LEU A 10 -4.51 -8.02 3.15
CA LEU A 10 -5.05 -6.98 2.25
C LEU A 10 -4.83 -7.34 0.77
N ILE A 11 -3.67 -7.89 0.42
CA ILE A 11 -3.37 -8.37 -0.92
C ILE A 11 -4.31 -9.53 -1.29
N ARG A 12 -4.42 -10.55 -0.43
CA ARG A 12 -5.32 -11.70 -0.66
C ARG A 12 -6.75 -11.28 -0.94
N LEU A 13 -7.28 -10.36 -0.13
CA LEU A 13 -8.63 -9.82 -0.28
C LEU A 13 -8.86 -9.17 -1.64
N VAL A 14 -7.84 -8.57 -2.24
CA VAL A 14 -7.96 -7.99 -3.58
C VAL A 14 -7.86 -9.07 -4.65
N VAL A 15 -6.80 -9.90 -4.61
CA VAL A 15 -6.47 -10.82 -5.71
C VAL A 15 -7.46 -11.98 -5.87
N GLU A 16 -8.18 -12.32 -4.79
CA GLU A 16 -9.21 -13.37 -4.83
C GLU A 16 -10.51 -12.92 -5.49
N THR A 17 -10.71 -11.61 -5.69
CA THR A 17 -11.93 -11.08 -6.31
C THR A 17 -11.97 -11.31 -7.82
N GLU A 18 -13.16 -11.58 -8.35
CA GLU A 18 -13.39 -11.65 -9.80
C GLU A 18 -13.09 -10.31 -10.49
N GLU A 19 -13.36 -9.19 -9.81
CA GLU A 19 -13.10 -7.86 -10.38
C GLU A 19 -11.61 -7.61 -10.61
N PHE A 20 -10.73 -8.11 -9.72
CA PHE A 20 -9.29 -8.06 -9.92
C PHE A 20 -8.82 -9.00 -11.03
N LYS A 21 -9.32 -10.25 -11.06
CA LYS A 21 -8.94 -11.24 -12.08
C LYS A 21 -9.31 -10.81 -13.50
N ASN A 22 -10.33 -9.96 -13.63
CA ASN A 22 -10.78 -9.39 -14.91
C ASN A 22 -10.18 -8.01 -15.21
N ALA A 23 -9.26 -7.49 -14.38
CA ALA A 23 -8.62 -6.20 -14.65
C ALA A 23 -7.54 -6.36 -15.73
N GLU A 24 -7.64 -5.57 -16.81
CA GLU A 24 -6.76 -5.64 -17.98
C GLU A 24 -5.69 -4.53 -17.99
N SER A 25 -5.73 -3.60 -17.03
CA SER A 25 -4.80 -2.48 -16.94
C SER A 25 -4.43 -2.07 -15.52
N ILE A 26 -3.29 -1.37 -15.37
CA ILE A 26 -2.83 -0.78 -14.09
C ILE A 26 -3.91 0.13 -13.48
N ASN A 27 -4.61 0.89 -14.32
CA ASN A 27 -5.66 1.81 -13.86
C ASN A 27 -6.85 1.05 -13.29
N GLU A 28 -7.21 -0.09 -13.88
CA GLU A 28 -8.27 -0.97 -13.37
C GLU A 28 -7.83 -1.65 -12.08
N VAL A 29 -6.61 -2.18 -12.02
CA VAL A 29 -6.03 -2.72 -10.77
C VAL A 29 -6.08 -1.68 -9.65
N SER A 30 -5.62 -0.45 -9.91
CA SER A 30 -5.63 0.64 -8.92
C SER A 30 -7.05 1.00 -8.46
N ARG A 31 -8.03 0.99 -9.37
CA ARG A 31 -9.44 1.23 -9.03
C ARG A 31 -10.01 0.11 -8.16
N VAL A 32 -9.72 -1.15 -8.49
CA VAL A 32 -10.17 -2.33 -7.74
C VAL A 32 -9.56 -2.32 -6.34
N VAL A 33 -8.24 -2.13 -6.21
CA VAL A 33 -7.56 -2.02 -4.92
C VAL A 33 -8.19 -0.92 -4.06
N ARG A 34 -8.38 0.29 -4.63
CA ARG A 34 -9.02 1.41 -3.92
C ARG A 34 -10.45 1.07 -3.49
N ARG A 35 -11.25 0.47 -4.35
CA ARG A 35 -12.64 0.12 -4.06
C ARG A 35 -12.74 -0.90 -2.92
N ILE A 36 -11.91 -1.93 -2.94
CA ILE A 36 -11.95 -3.01 -1.96
C ILE A 36 -11.38 -2.56 -0.61
N LEU A 37 -10.27 -1.82 -0.62
CA LEU A 37 -9.49 -1.59 0.61
C LEU A 37 -9.75 -0.24 1.29
N ARG A 38 -10.26 0.79 0.59
CA ARG A 38 -10.35 2.16 1.16
C ARG A 38 -11.06 2.20 2.51
N LYS A 39 -12.25 1.60 2.63
CA LYS A 39 -13.01 1.60 3.88
C LYS A 39 -12.24 0.89 5.00
N ARG A 40 -11.68 -0.28 4.70
CA ARG A 40 -10.92 -1.08 5.67
C ARG A 40 -9.66 -0.37 6.15
N LEU A 41 -8.98 0.34 5.25
CA LEU A 41 -7.80 1.13 5.57
C LEU A 41 -8.14 2.38 6.37
N ILE A 42 -9.29 3.01 6.11
CA ILE A 42 -9.81 4.06 6.98
C ILE A 42 -9.99 3.48 8.38
N ASP A 43 -10.73 2.38 8.52
CA ASP A 43 -11.04 1.75 9.80
C ASP A 43 -9.76 1.34 10.57
N MET A 44 -8.73 0.84 9.87
CA MET A 44 -7.43 0.50 10.45
C MET A 44 -6.63 1.71 10.93
N HIS A 45 -6.80 2.85 10.27
CA HIS A 45 -6.11 4.10 10.58
C HIS A 45 -7.02 5.10 11.31
N ILE A 46 -8.14 4.64 11.90
CA ILE A 46 -8.93 5.45 12.82
C ILE A 46 -8.09 5.64 14.08
N ASP A 47 -7.33 6.72 14.09
CA ASP A 47 -6.74 7.31 15.27
C ASP A 47 -7.28 8.73 15.41
N ASP A 48 -8.18 8.93 16.37
CA ASP A 48 -8.85 10.22 16.62
C ASP A 48 -7.92 11.30 17.15
N SER A 49 -6.66 10.97 17.44
CA SER A 49 -5.61 11.94 17.75
C SER A 49 -4.97 12.55 16.49
N VAL A 50 -5.22 11.98 15.30
CA VAL A 50 -4.66 12.42 14.02
C VAL A 50 -5.73 13.18 13.24
N ASP A 51 -5.35 14.33 12.67
CA ASP A 51 -6.26 15.14 11.85
C ASP A 51 -6.71 14.40 10.58
N ILE A 52 -7.86 14.81 10.05
CA ILE A 52 -8.53 14.14 8.93
C ILE A 52 -7.62 14.11 7.68
N GLU A 53 -6.90 15.20 7.40
CA GLU A 53 -6.06 15.30 6.20
C GLU A 53 -4.88 14.33 6.29
N THR A 54 -4.23 14.27 7.45
CA THR A 54 -3.15 13.31 7.70
C THR A 54 -3.65 11.88 7.60
N ARG A 55 -4.85 11.58 8.13
CA ARG A 55 -5.47 10.25 8.03
C ARG A 55 -5.74 9.86 6.57
N GLU A 56 -6.31 10.76 5.78
CA GLU A 56 -6.56 10.54 4.36
C GLU A 56 -5.26 10.31 3.57
N ARG A 57 -4.19 11.04 3.92
CA ARG A 57 -2.86 10.86 3.33
C ARG A 57 -2.28 9.49 3.64
N ILE A 58 -2.37 9.03 4.89
CA ILE A 58 -1.90 7.71 5.32
C ILE A 58 -2.67 6.61 4.58
N VAL A 59 -4.00 6.71 4.51
CA VAL A 59 -4.84 5.74 3.77
C VAL A 59 -4.47 5.70 2.30
N SER A 60 -4.30 6.87 1.67
CA SER A 60 -3.96 6.96 0.25
C SER A 60 -2.60 6.34 -0.04
N ARG A 61 -1.59 6.63 0.79
CA ARG A 61 -0.26 6.03 0.69
C ARG A 61 -0.30 4.51 0.88
N HIS A 62 -1.13 4.01 1.79
CA HIS A 62 -1.25 2.58 2.02
C HIS A 62 -1.93 1.87 0.83
N LEU A 63 -2.95 2.48 0.22
CA LEU A 63 -3.55 1.99 -1.02
C LEU A 63 -2.54 1.86 -2.15
N GLU A 64 -1.72 2.90 -2.35
CA GLU A 64 -0.65 2.91 -3.36
C GLU A 64 0.36 1.80 -3.10
N TRP A 65 0.79 1.64 -1.84
CA TRP A 65 1.73 0.60 -1.44
C TRP A 65 1.23 -0.82 -1.73
N ILE A 66 -0.03 -1.13 -1.37
CA ILE A 66 -0.62 -2.44 -1.67
C ILE A 66 -0.77 -2.66 -3.18
N THR A 67 -1.18 -1.62 -3.91
CA THR A 67 -1.28 -1.67 -5.38
C THR A 67 0.06 -2.05 -6.00
N LEU A 68 1.16 -1.44 -5.54
CA LEU A 68 2.49 -1.73 -6.07
C LEU A 68 3.00 -3.11 -5.71
N LYS A 69 2.73 -3.60 -4.48
CA LYS A 69 3.04 -4.97 -4.11
C LYS A 69 2.35 -5.97 -5.05
N ILE A 70 1.07 -5.75 -5.33
CA ILE A 70 0.31 -6.58 -6.27
C ILE A 70 0.90 -6.52 -7.69
N LEU A 71 1.18 -5.33 -8.19
CA LEU A 71 1.74 -5.14 -9.55
C LEU A 71 3.15 -5.75 -9.68
N LYS A 72 3.95 -5.71 -8.61
CA LYS A 72 5.28 -6.32 -8.58
C LYS A 72 5.21 -7.85 -8.67
N ASP A 73 4.21 -8.46 -8.04
CA ASP A 73 4.02 -9.92 -8.02
C ASP A 73 3.34 -10.46 -9.29
N LEU A 74 2.75 -9.60 -10.12
CA LEU A 74 2.08 -9.96 -11.40
C LEU A 74 3.03 -10.11 -12.61
N ASP A 75 4.34 -9.94 -12.44
CA ASP A 75 5.40 -10.07 -13.45
C ASP A 75 5.30 -9.12 -14.68
N GLY A 76 6.14 -8.07 -14.68
CA GLY A 76 6.61 -7.39 -15.90
C GLY A 76 6.37 -5.88 -16.01
N ILE A 77 5.50 -5.28 -15.18
CA ILE A 77 5.22 -3.84 -15.25
C ILE A 77 6.04 -3.09 -14.20
N VAL A 78 7.29 -2.76 -14.54
CA VAL A 78 8.03 -1.70 -13.85
C VAL A 78 7.55 -0.37 -14.40
N ILE A 79 6.63 0.28 -13.70
CA ILE A 79 6.51 1.74 -13.74
C ILE A 79 6.62 2.21 -12.30
N LEU A 80 7.81 2.67 -11.93
CA LEU A 80 8.01 3.46 -10.73
C LEU A 80 7.60 4.90 -11.06
N PRO A 81 6.55 5.45 -10.45
CA PRO A 81 6.26 6.88 -10.53
C PRO A 81 7.44 7.69 -9.98
N SER A 82 7.75 8.85 -10.56
CA SER A 82 8.93 9.66 -10.23
C SER A 82 9.07 10.11 -8.76
N HIS A 83 8.04 9.94 -7.94
CA HIS A 83 8.00 10.22 -6.50
C HIS A 83 8.44 9.00 -5.65
N PHE A 84 8.73 7.85 -6.26
CA PHE A 84 9.26 6.67 -5.57
C PHE A 84 10.74 6.75 -5.21
N ASP A 85 11.51 7.64 -5.85
CA ASP A 85 12.89 7.94 -5.44
C ASP A 85 12.91 8.42 -3.98
N GLU A 86 11.91 9.19 -3.56
CA GLU A 86 11.82 9.69 -2.17
C GLU A 86 11.59 8.57 -1.16
N ILE A 87 10.83 7.52 -1.52
CA ILE A 87 10.57 6.38 -0.61
C ILE A 87 11.81 5.50 -0.50
N GLU A 88 12.50 5.21 -1.60
CA GLU A 88 13.74 4.43 -1.57
C GLU A 88 14.88 5.22 -0.90
N GLU A 89 14.89 6.54 -1.04
CA GLU A 89 15.81 7.43 -0.34
C GLU A 89 15.52 7.53 1.16
N LEU A 90 14.24 7.54 1.57
CA LEU A 90 13.79 7.45 2.97
C LEU A 90 14.12 6.08 3.59
N GLU A 91 13.87 4.98 2.89
CA GLU A 91 14.23 3.63 3.35
C GLU A 91 15.76 3.45 3.45
N SER A 92 16.50 4.02 2.50
CA SER A 92 17.96 4.03 2.52
C SER A 92 18.47 4.93 3.64
N ALA A 93 17.83 6.06 3.90
CA ALA A 93 18.15 6.93 5.03
C ALA A 93 17.88 6.24 6.37
N TRP A 94 16.81 5.45 6.48
CA TRP A 94 16.50 4.64 7.68
C TRP A 94 17.47 3.47 7.88
N ARG A 95 17.91 2.82 6.79
CA ARG A 95 18.97 1.79 6.86
C ARG A 95 20.32 2.39 7.24
N ARG A 96 20.66 3.56 6.71
CA ARG A 96 21.90 4.30 7.04
C ARG A 96 21.88 4.88 8.46
N SER A 97 20.71 5.26 8.98
CA SER A 97 20.59 5.84 10.33
C SER A 97 20.66 4.79 11.45
N GLY A 98 20.71 3.49 11.13
CA GLY A 98 21.02 2.44 12.12
C GLY A 98 20.05 2.38 13.29
N ILE A 99 18.81 2.85 13.12
CA ILE A 99 17.78 2.77 14.16
C ILE A 99 17.33 1.30 14.26
N LYS A 100 18.10 0.52 15.01
CA LYS A 100 17.69 -0.78 15.53
C LYS A 100 16.39 -0.55 16.32
N LYS A 101 15.28 -1.13 15.86
CA LYS A 101 14.12 -1.35 16.72
C LYS A 101 14.59 -2.18 17.91
N GLN A 102 14.77 -1.55 19.07
CA GLN A 102 14.91 -2.23 20.35
C GLN A 102 13.51 -2.49 20.92
N GLY A 103 13.28 -3.72 21.38
CA GLY A 103 12.23 -4.08 22.34
C GLY A 103 10.87 -4.33 21.75
#